data_AF-A0A8R2JMS8-F1
#
_entry.id   AF-A0A8R2JMS8-F1
#
_cell.length_a   1.000
_cell.length_b   1.000
_cell.length_c   1.000
_cell.angle_alpha   90.00
_cell.angle_beta   90.00
_cell.angle_gamma   90.00
#
_symmetry.space_group_name_H-M   'P 1'
#
loop_
_entity.id
_entity.type
_entity.pdbx_description
1 polymer ?
#
loop_
_entity_poly.entity_id
_entity_poly.type
_entity_poly.pdbx_seq_one_letter_code
_entity_poly.pdbx_strand_id
1 'polypeptide(L)'
;MIQILWRTQNVDFNHMVISWSQFCKEPLPQRSFTFWEWFYSVMKLIREHLKGLWMDGAIMGFIRKSDAENMLTRYATGTFLLRFSDSELGGLTVAWTASNDYEVFSLHPFSAKDLSIRNVADRLLDLTYLTKLYPNIDKDLAFGKYYTQSPNISTPVTNNGYVKPLLVTHVPGWSGSGANGQGMNSYPNTPLDHMFYENSLGNYSTKETSEYSEPENNMAAFGNYPLEMEFSSSLDDMSQADGSFF
;
A
#
# COMPACT_ATOMS: atom_id res chain seq x y z
N MET A 1 -0.67 8.02 -18.02
CA MET A 1 -1.79 8.29 -17.08
C MET A 1 -3.14 7.81 -17.61
N ILE A 2 -3.71 8.40 -18.67
CA ILE A 2 -5.04 8.03 -19.20
C ILE A 2 -5.11 6.64 -19.85
N GLN A 3 -3.97 5.99 -20.05
CA GLN A 3 -3.88 4.64 -20.61
C GLN A 3 -4.64 3.59 -19.78
N ILE A 4 -4.91 3.84 -18.50
CA ILE A 4 -5.73 2.93 -17.67
C ILE A 4 -7.18 2.83 -18.15
N LEU A 5 -7.69 3.85 -18.85
CA LEU A 5 -9.04 3.86 -19.43
C LEU A 5 -9.16 2.92 -20.63
N TRP A 6 -8.04 2.54 -21.25
CA TRP A 6 -8.02 1.86 -22.54
C TRP A 6 -7.16 0.59 -22.48
N ARG A 7 -7.77 -0.55 -22.78
CA ARG A 7 -7.12 -1.88 -22.69
C ARG A 7 -5.94 -2.09 -23.66
N THR A 8 -5.78 -1.23 -24.66
CA THR A 8 -4.95 -1.53 -25.85
C THR A 8 -3.52 -0.99 -25.72
N GLN A 9 -2.53 -1.86 -25.91
CA GLN A 9 -1.15 -1.45 -26.19
C GLN A 9 -1.03 -1.02 -27.65
N ASN A 10 -0.28 0.05 -27.94
CA ASN A 10 -0.11 0.66 -29.28
C ASN A 10 -1.37 1.31 -29.88
N VAL A 11 -1.93 2.32 -29.22
CA VAL A 11 -2.84 3.27 -29.86
C VAL A 11 -2.20 4.65 -29.83
N ASP A 12 -2.28 5.39 -30.93
CA ASP A 12 -1.85 6.79 -30.95
C ASP A 12 -2.84 7.61 -30.11
N PHE A 13 -2.46 7.88 -28.86
CA PHE A 13 -3.33 8.50 -27.87
C PHE A 13 -3.57 9.99 -28.11
N ASN A 14 -2.78 10.62 -28.99
CA ASN A 14 -2.86 12.06 -29.26
C ASN A 14 -4.20 12.49 -29.88
N HIS A 15 -4.95 11.56 -30.47
CA HIS A 15 -6.25 11.81 -31.10
C HIS A 15 -7.42 11.11 -30.42
N MET A 16 -7.20 10.56 -29.22
CA MET A 16 -8.24 9.81 -28.52
C MET A 16 -9.07 10.71 -27.63
N VAL A 17 -10.36 10.79 -27.92
CA VAL A 17 -11.32 11.51 -27.09
C VAL A 17 -11.81 10.61 -25.95
N ILE A 18 -11.84 11.16 -24.74
CA ILE A 18 -12.41 10.51 -23.55
C ILE A 18 -13.74 11.21 -23.26
N SER A 19 -14.83 10.45 -23.18
CA SER A 19 -16.11 11.03 -22.79
C SER A 19 -16.11 11.37 -21.30
N TRP A 20 -16.92 12.36 -20.89
CA TRP A 20 -17.12 12.67 -19.47
C TRP A 20 -17.56 11.44 -18.66
N SER A 21 -18.42 10.61 -19.26
CA SER A 21 -18.89 9.37 -18.65
C SER A 21 -17.73 8.42 -18.36
N GLN A 22 -16.85 8.19 -19.34
CA GLN A 22 -15.65 7.35 -19.17
C GLN A 22 -14.67 7.92 -18.13
N PHE A 23 -14.61 9.24 -17.98
CA PHE A 23 -13.70 9.88 -17.05
C PHE A 23 -14.15 9.76 -15.58
N CYS A 24 -15.45 9.95 -15.28
CA CYS A 24 -15.91 10.08 -13.90
C CYS A 24 -17.19 9.33 -13.52
N LYS A 25 -17.87 8.66 -14.46
CA LYS A 25 -19.14 7.95 -14.17
C LYS A 25 -19.05 6.45 -14.38
N GLU A 26 -18.30 6.02 -15.40
CA GLU A 26 -18.15 4.61 -15.73
C GLU A 26 -17.00 4.00 -14.92
N PRO A 27 -17.23 2.85 -14.27
CA PRO A 27 -16.17 2.15 -13.58
C PRO A 27 -15.11 1.69 -14.58
N LEU A 28 -13.85 1.70 -14.15
CA LEU A 28 -12.76 1.17 -14.94
C LEU A 28 -13.00 -0.33 -15.24
N PRO A 29 -12.56 -0.84 -16.40
CA PRO A 29 -12.72 -2.24 -16.74
C PRO A 29 -12.17 -3.17 -15.65
N GLN A 30 -12.99 -4.10 -15.15
CA GLN A 30 -12.66 -5.04 -14.06
C GLN A 30 -12.39 -4.37 -12.69
N ARG A 31 -12.86 -3.13 -12.50
CA ARG A 31 -12.80 -2.40 -11.23
C ARG A 31 -14.19 -1.99 -10.80
N SER A 32 -14.33 -1.70 -9.51
CA SER A 32 -15.54 -1.15 -8.91
C SER A 32 -15.53 0.38 -8.81
N PHE A 33 -14.47 1.04 -9.27
CA PHE A 33 -14.26 2.48 -9.17
C PHE A 33 -13.97 3.10 -10.54
N THR A 34 -14.29 4.39 -10.67
CA THR A 34 -14.07 5.20 -11.86
C THR A 34 -12.62 5.66 -11.98
N PHE A 35 -12.24 6.17 -13.16
CA PHE A 35 -10.93 6.80 -13.34
C PHE A 35 -10.72 7.98 -12.41
N TRP A 36 -11.70 8.88 -12.30
CA TRP A 36 -11.60 10.05 -11.45
C TRP A 36 -11.38 9.70 -9.98
N GLU A 37 -12.12 8.74 -9.44
CA GLU A 37 -11.93 8.29 -8.05
C GLU A 37 -10.53 7.76 -7.82
N TRP A 38 -10.03 6.92 -8.74
CA TRP A 38 -8.66 6.41 -8.67
C TRP A 38 -7.63 7.53 -8.73
N PHE A 39 -7.76 8.44 -9.70
CA PHE A 39 -6.83 9.54 -9.89
C PHE A 39 -6.83 10.48 -8.69
N TYR A 40 -8.00 10.83 -8.17
CA TYR A 40 -8.15 11.64 -6.97
C TYR A 40 -7.52 10.97 -5.75
N SER A 41 -7.71 9.68 -5.55
CA SER A 41 -7.07 8.93 -4.46
C SER A 41 -5.53 8.95 -4.59
N VAL A 42 -4.98 8.84 -5.80
CA VAL A 42 -3.55 8.98 -6.04
C VAL A 42 -3.06 10.40 -5.72
N MET A 43 -3.76 11.43 -6.19
CA MET A 43 -3.42 12.83 -5.87
C MET A 43 -3.44 13.11 -4.37
N LYS A 44 -4.42 12.54 -3.66
CA LYS A 44 -4.51 12.60 -2.20
C LYS A 44 -3.31 11.94 -1.53
N LEU A 45 -2.95 10.73 -1.96
CA LEU A 45 -1.78 10.00 -1.46
C LEU A 45 -0.49 10.81 -1.64
N ILE A 46 -0.31 11.44 -2.81
CA ILE A 46 0.85 12.29 -3.09
C ILE A 46 0.89 13.46 -2.12
N ARG A 47 -0.20 14.22 -2.04
CA ARG A 47 -0.28 15.41 -1.19
C ARG A 47 0.01 15.10 0.27
N GLU A 48 -0.53 14.01 0.80
CA GLU A 48 -0.49 13.69 2.23
C GLU A 48 0.79 12.95 2.65
N HIS A 49 1.33 12.07 1.79
CA HIS A 49 2.40 11.16 2.20
C HIS A 49 3.65 11.19 1.30
N LEU A 50 3.56 11.64 0.04
CA LEU A 50 4.64 11.47 -0.93
C LEU A 50 5.15 12.77 -1.55
N LYS A 51 4.68 13.94 -1.08
CA LYS A 51 4.96 15.24 -1.71
C LYS A 51 6.45 15.46 -1.94
N GLY A 52 7.29 15.21 -0.92
CA GLY A 52 8.74 15.36 -1.05
C GLY A 52 9.34 14.45 -2.13
N LEU A 53 9.06 13.15 -2.03
CA LEU A 53 9.56 12.14 -2.98
C LEU A 53 9.06 12.37 -4.42
N TRP A 54 7.83 12.87 -4.57
CA TRP A 54 7.27 13.23 -5.86
C TRP A 54 8.00 14.42 -6.48
N MET A 55 8.23 15.49 -5.71
CA MET A 55 8.93 16.69 -6.17
C MET A 55 10.40 16.41 -6.52
N ASP A 56 11.04 15.47 -5.83
CA ASP A 56 12.41 15.04 -6.14
C ASP A 56 12.52 14.10 -7.34
N GLY A 57 11.39 13.70 -7.94
CA GLY A 57 11.37 12.73 -9.04
C GLY A 57 11.72 11.30 -8.63
N ALA A 58 11.63 10.96 -7.34
CA ALA A 58 11.92 9.62 -6.84
C ALA A 58 10.81 8.60 -7.19
N ILE A 59 9.65 9.07 -7.64
CA ILE A 59 8.47 8.26 -7.98
C ILE A 59 8.22 8.36 -9.47
N MET A 60 8.26 7.22 -10.17
CA MET A 60 7.91 7.15 -11.59
C MET A 60 6.41 7.38 -11.80
N GLY A 61 5.59 6.92 -10.85
CA GLY A 61 4.18 7.29 -10.78
C GLY A 61 3.31 6.54 -11.78
N PHE A 62 2.96 7.18 -12.89
CA PHE A 62 1.93 6.69 -13.81
C PHE A 62 2.50 5.78 -14.91
N ILE A 63 2.83 4.55 -14.53
CA ILE A 63 3.31 3.51 -15.44
C ILE A 63 2.57 2.19 -15.21
N ARG A 64 2.21 1.48 -16.28
CA ARG A 64 1.55 0.16 -16.19
C ARG A 64 2.51 -0.87 -15.65
N LYS A 65 1.96 -1.92 -15.05
CA LYS A 65 2.74 -3.06 -14.54
C LYS A 65 3.70 -3.62 -15.60
N SER A 66 3.18 -3.92 -16.80
CA SER A 66 3.97 -4.51 -17.90
C SER A 66 5.11 -3.61 -18.36
N ASP A 67 4.91 -2.30 -18.39
CA ASP A 67 5.92 -1.36 -18.85
C ASP A 67 7.03 -1.21 -17.79
N ALA A 68 6.65 -1.16 -16.51
CA ALA A 68 7.60 -1.16 -15.40
C ALA A 68 8.45 -2.45 -15.38
N GLU A 69 7.83 -3.61 -15.61
CA GLU A 69 8.53 -4.89 -15.74
C GLU A 69 9.55 -4.84 -16.89
N ASN A 70 9.09 -4.48 -18.09
CA ASN A 70 9.97 -4.37 -19.27
C ASN A 70 11.13 -3.38 -19.09
N MET A 71 10.92 -2.31 -18.33
CA MET A 71 11.97 -1.33 -18.02
C MET A 71 13.00 -1.91 -17.06
N LEU A 72 12.57 -2.60 -16.01
CA LEU A 72 13.46 -3.16 -14.99
C LEU A 72 14.21 -4.40 -15.46
N THR A 73 13.65 -5.18 -16.38
CA THR A 73 14.29 -6.38 -16.96
C THR A 73 15.72 -6.12 -17.46
N ARG A 74 16.05 -4.91 -17.93
CA ARG A 74 17.38 -4.60 -18.49
C ARG A 74 18.39 -4.07 -17.48
N TYR A 75 18.01 -3.96 -16.21
CA TYR A 75 18.85 -3.35 -15.16
C TYR A 75 19.40 -4.38 -14.18
N ALA A 76 20.39 -3.98 -13.40
CA ALA A 76 21.04 -4.85 -12.43
C ALA A 76 20.08 -5.24 -11.29
N THR A 77 20.26 -6.46 -10.77
CA THR A 77 19.56 -6.97 -9.57
C THR A 77 19.55 -5.96 -8.43
N GLY A 78 18.38 -5.77 -7.82
CA GLY A 78 18.13 -4.79 -6.77
C GLY A 78 17.75 -3.40 -7.28
N THR A 79 17.71 -3.18 -8.61
CA THR A 79 17.13 -1.97 -9.19
C THR A 79 15.61 -1.99 -9.04
N PHE A 80 15.04 -0.88 -8.59
CA PHE A 80 13.61 -0.75 -8.34
C PHE A 80 13.04 0.58 -8.80
N LEU A 81 11.71 0.64 -8.94
CA LEU A 81 10.96 1.88 -9.17
C LEU A 81 9.66 1.88 -8.38
N LEU A 82 9.15 3.08 -8.12
CA LEU A 82 7.85 3.28 -7.48
C LEU A 82 6.81 3.70 -8.51
N ARG A 83 5.65 3.03 -8.49
CA ARG A 83 4.52 3.34 -9.36
C ARG A 83 3.21 3.32 -8.61
N PHE A 84 2.21 4.03 -9.12
CA PHE A 84 0.86 3.94 -8.61
C PHE A 84 0.19 2.65 -9.11
N SER A 85 -0.54 2.01 -8.22
CA SER A 85 -1.29 0.81 -8.51
C SER A 85 -2.50 1.15 -9.37
N ASP A 86 -2.63 0.48 -10.52
CA ASP A 86 -3.84 0.54 -11.35
C ASP A 86 -4.98 -0.29 -10.74
N SER A 87 -4.69 -1.08 -9.69
CA SER A 87 -5.63 -2.01 -9.08
C SER A 87 -6.24 -1.59 -7.77
N GLU A 88 -5.60 -0.64 -7.10
CA GLU A 88 -5.98 -0.21 -5.76
C GLU A 88 -6.08 1.31 -5.73
N LEU A 89 -7.15 1.81 -5.11
CA LEU A 89 -7.36 3.24 -4.94
C LEU A 89 -6.24 3.85 -4.09
N GLY A 90 -5.48 4.77 -4.68
CA GLY A 90 -4.39 5.44 -3.98
C GLY A 90 -3.32 4.47 -3.45
N GLY A 91 -3.06 3.37 -4.17
CA GLY A 91 -1.99 2.43 -3.82
C GLY A 91 -0.65 2.83 -4.44
N LEU A 92 0.43 2.79 -3.67
CA LEU A 92 1.81 2.92 -4.14
C LEU A 92 2.51 1.57 -4.07
N THR A 93 3.00 1.05 -5.20
CA THR A 93 3.74 -0.23 -5.24
C THR A 93 5.18 -0.02 -5.65
N VAL A 94 6.04 -0.96 -5.23
CA VAL A 94 7.46 -1.02 -5.56
C VAL A 94 7.68 -2.22 -6.45
N ALA A 95 8.18 -2.00 -7.66
CA ALA A 95 8.61 -3.05 -8.57
C ALA A 95 10.13 -3.14 -8.55
N TRP A 96 10.71 -4.35 -8.54
CA TRP A 96 12.16 -4.55 -8.54
C TRP A 96 12.58 -5.78 -9.33
N THR A 97 13.79 -5.73 -9.89
CA THR A 97 14.43 -6.90 -10.50
C THR A 97 15.29 -7.64 -9.47
N ALA A 98 15.23 -8.96 -9.52
CA ALA A 98 15.57 -9.84 -8.42
C ALA A 98 16.64 -10.88 -8.74
N SER A 99 16.71 -11.29 -9.99
CA SER A 99 17.60 -12.33 -10.49
C SER A 99 18.14 -11.91 -11.86
N ASN A 100 19.24 -12.53 -12.27
CA ASN A 100 19.80 -12.33 -13.61
C ASN A 100 18.89 -12.94 -14.72
N ASP A 101 17.81 -13.63 -14.34
CA ASP A 101 16.87 -14.30 -15.23
C ASP A 101 15.70 -13.40 -15.64
N TYR A 102 15.91 -12.08 -15.65
CA TYR A 102 14.93 -11.09 -16.15
C TYR A 102 13.63 -11.01 -15.34
N GLU A 103 13.59 -11.61 -14.15
CA GLU A 103 12.42 -11.66 -13.30
C GLU A 103 12.23 -10.35 -12.53
N VAL A 104 10.99 -9.84 -12.58
CA VAL A 104 10.58 -8.62 -11.91
C VAL A 104 9.43 -8.94 -10.97
N PHE A 105 9.55 -8.50 -9.73
CA PHE A 105 8.53 -8.65 -8.71
C PHE A 105 7.90 -7.30 -8.40
N SER A 106 6.71 -7.32 -7.81
CA SER A 106 6.04 -6.11 -7.29
C SER A 106 5.49 -6.39 -5.92
N LEU A 107 5.72 -5.46 -4.98
CA LEU A 107 5.13 -5.55 -3.66
C LEU A 107 3.62 -5.33 -3.75
N HIS A 108 2.90 -5.87 -2.77
CA HIS A 108 1.52 -5.42 -2.56
C HIS A 108 1.51 -3.89 -2.35
N PRO A 109 0.57 -3.15 -2.96
CA PRO A 109 0.57 -1.71 -2.87
C PRO A 109 0.35 -1.23 -1.42
N PHE A 110 1.04 -0.15 -1.07
CA PHE A 110 0.86 0.54 0.19
C PHE A 110 -0.29 1.54 0.05
N SER A 111 -1.27 1.44 0.94
CA SER A 111 -2.36 2.40 1.06
C SER A 111 -1.94 3.63 1.85
N ALA A 112 -2.76 4.69 1.83
CA ALA A 112 -2.57 5.87 2.69
C ALA A 112 -2.49 5.50 4.19
N LYS A 113 -3.26 4.49 4.61
CA LYS A 113 -3.23 3.98 5.98
C LYS A 113 -1.87 3.35 6.31
N ASP A 114 -1.31 2.57 5.39
CA ASP A 114 0.01 1.95 5.58
C ASP A 114 1.11 3.02 5.68
N LEU A 115 1.03 4.05 4.83
CA LEU A 115 2.00 5.14 4.80
C LEU A 115 1.86 6.09 5.99
N SER A 116 0.68 6.17 6.60
CA SER A 116 0.46 6.88 7.88
C SER A 116 1.12 6.16 9.06
N ILE A 117 1.20 4.83 9.04
CA ILE A 117 1.84 4.04 10.09
C ILE A 117 3.37 4.12 9.98
N ARG A 118 3.89 3.99 8.76
CA ARG A 118 5.32 4.05 8.45
C ARG A 118 5.50 4.57 7.04
N ASN A 119 6.27 5.64 6.89
CA ASN A 119 6.50 6.27 5.58
C ASN A 119 7.23 5.31 4.63
N VAL A 120 7.12 5.57 3.33
CA VAL A 120 7.68 4.68 2.30
C VAL A 120 9.20 4.59 2.36
N ALA A 121 9.91 5.66 2.73
CA ALA A 121 11.38 5.67 2.77
C ALA A 121 11.91 4.69 3.82
N ASP A 122 11.34 4.70 5.03
CA ASP A 122 11.71 3.75 6.08
C ASP A 122 11.33 2.31 5.72
N ARG A 123 10.20 2.11 5.01
CA ARG A 123 9.85 0.78 4.49
C ARG A 123 10.86 0.27 3.46
N LEU A 124 11.36 1.14 2.58
CA LEU A 124 12.40 0.81 1.59
C LEU A 124 13.77 0.59 2.24
N LEU A 125 14.05 1.27 3.36
CA LEU A 125 15.26 1.06 4.15
C LEU A 125 15.33 -0.38 4.69
N ASP A 126 14.20 -0.90 5.18
CA ASP A 126 14.10 -2.27 5.70
C ASP A 126 14.38 -3.35 4.62
N LEU A 127 14.12 -3.03 3.35
CA LEU A 127 14.32 -3.93 2.21
C LEU A 127 15.75 -3.81 1.68
N THR A 128 16.66 -4.54 2.30
CA THR A 128 18.12 -4.45 2.03
C THR A 128 18.53 -4.91 0.64
N TYR A 129 17.74 -5.76 -0.01
CA TYR A 129 17.96 -6.23 -1.38
C TYR A 129 17.61 -5.17 -2.44
N LEU A 130 16.91 -4.09 -2.07
CA LEU A 130 16.70 -2.93 -2.93
C LEU A 130 17.90 -2.00 -2.77
N THR A 131 18.61 -1.76 -3.88
CA THR A 131 19.91 -1.09 -3.86
C THR A 131 19.93 0.20 -4.67
N LYS A 132 19.24 0.21 -5.83
CA LYS A 132 19.25 1.35 -6.76
C LYS A 132 17.84 1.71 -7.20
N LEU A 133 17.52 2.99 -7.10
CA LEU A 133 16.34 3.56 -7.75
C LEU A 133 16.63 3.73 -9.25
N TYR A 134 15.68 3.30 -10.08
CA TYR A 134 15.74 3.45 -11.53
C TYR A 134 15.97 4.93 -11.93
N PRO A 135 16.82 5.21 -12.94
CA PRO A 135 17.59 4.23 -13.72
C PRO A 135 18.90 3.80 -13.05
N ASN A 136 19.56 4.66 -12.26
CA ASN A 136 20.85 4.33 -11.63
C ASN A 136 21.19 5.28 -10.48
N ILE A 137 20.25 5.50 -9.56
CA ILE A 137 20.46 6.36 -8.39
C ILE A 137 20.56 5.45 -7.17
N ASP A 138 21.60 5.60 -6.35
CA ASP A 138 21.73 4.76 -5.15
C ASP A 138 20.57 5.03 -4.17
N LYS A 139 20.03 3.97 -3.55
CA LYS A 139 18.85 4.06 -2.68
C LYS A 139 19.01 5.11 -1.59
N ASP A 140 20.14 5.10 -0.89
CA ASP A 140 20.38 6.04 0.20
C ASP A 140 20.60 7.48 -0.29
N LEU A 141 21.06 7.67 -1.52
CA LEU A 141 21.14 8.99 -2.14
C LEU A 141 19.74 9.54 -2.43
N ALA A 142 18.83 8.70 -2.92
CA ALA A 142 17.46 9.10 -3.25
C ALA A 142 16.57 9.29 -1.99
N PHE A 143 16.67 8.38 -1.02
CA PHE A 143 15.74 8.31 0.11
C PHE A 143 16.35 8.75 1.45
N GLY A 144 17.66 8.94 1.54
CA GLY A 144 18.38 9.17 2.79
C GLY A 144 17.84 10.33 3.64
N LYS A 145 17.46 11.43 3.00
CA LYS A 145 16.89 12.61 3.69
C LYS A 145 15.48 12.38 4.26
N TYR A 146 14.83 11.28 3.88
CA TYR A 146 13.48 10.92 4.31
C TYR A 146 13.47 9.82 5.38
N TYR A 147 14.63 9.23 5.70
CA TYR A 147 14.71 8.23 6.76
C TYR A 147 14.44 8.89 8.11
N THR A 148 13.48 8.33 8.85
CA THR A 148 13.17 8.79 10.21
C THR A 148 13.87 7.94 11.26
N GLN A 149 14.38 6.78 10.86
CA GLN A 149 15.15 5.88 11.72
C GLN A 149 16.63 6.05 11.46
N SER A 150 17.40 6.41 12.49
CA SER A 150 18.84 6.26 12.40
C SER A 150 19.19 4.78 12.58
N PRO A 151 20.10 4.22 11.77
CA PRO A 151 20.47 2.80 11.81
C PRO A 151 21.12 2.34 13.13
N ASN A 152 21.27 3.23 14.12
CA ASN A 152 22.00 3.02 15.37
C ASN A 152 21.21 3.33 16.65
N ILE A 153 19.88 3.49 16.61
CA ILE A 153 19.11 3.57 17.86
C ILE A 153 18.99 2.16 18.45
N SER A 154 19.88 1.87 19.39
CA SER A 154 19.60 0.95 20.49
C SER A 154 18.24 1.35 21.05
N THR A 155 17.25 0.45 20.95
CA THR A 155 15.89 0.71 21.42
C THR A 155 15.97 1.27 22.83
N PRO A 156 15.55 2.52 23.09
CA PRO A 156 15.72 3.12 24.40
C PRO A 156 14.95 2.27 25.40
N VAL A 157 15.69 1.59 26.28
CA VAL A 157 15.10 0.92 27.43
C VAL A 157 14.60 2.04 28.31
N THR A 158 13.29 2.13 28.49
CA THR A 158 12.72 3.09 29.44
C THR A 158 13.30 2.80 30.83
N ASN A 159 13.38 3.82 31.70
CA ASN A 159 13.86 3.65 33.08
C ASN A 159 13.07 2.60 33.90
N ASN A 160 11.95 2.09 33.36
CA ASN A 160 11.08 1.08 33.96
C ASN A 160 11.27 -0.32 33.33
N GLY A 161 12.32 -0.52 32.53
CA GLY A 161 12.65 -1.82 31.93
C GLY A 161 11.88 -2.18 30.66
N TYR A 162 10.95 -1.33 30.18
CA TYR A 162 10.26 -1.58 28.92
C TYR A 162 11.13 -1.23 27.72
N VAL A 163 11.20 -2.15 26.77
CA VAL A 163 11.88 -2.00 25.48
C VAL A 163 10.84 -1.63 24.42
N LYS A 164 11.06 -0.53 23.69
CA LYS A 164 10.15 -0.10 22.63
C LYS A 164 10.32 -0.97 21.38
N PRO A 165 9.29 -1.66 20.88
CA PRO A 165 9.39 -2.46 19.66
C PRO A 165 9.54 -1.57 18.42
N LEU A 166 10.24 -2.07 17.41
CA LEU A 166 10.45 -1.42 16.12
C LEU A 166 9.62 -2.14 15.04
N LEU A 167 8.78 -1.40 14.32
CA LEU A 167 8.07 -1.93 13.16
C LEU A 167 8.99 -1.93 11.95
N VAL A 168 9.11 -3.06 11.25
CA VAL A 168 9.91 -3.22 10.03
C VAL A 168 9.10 -3.85 8.91
N THR A 169 9.45 -3.54 7.67
CA THR A 169 8.88 -4.17 6.46
C THR A 169 9.76 -5.34 6.04
N HIS A 170 9.17 -6.51 5.88
CA HIS A 170 9.88 -7.72 5.45
C HIS A 170 9.01 -8.53 4.49
N VAL A 171 9.62 -9.07 3.43
CA VAL A 171 8.97 -9.99 2.49
C VAL A 171 9.41 -11.42 2.84
N PRO A 172 8.50 -12.28 3.32
CA PRO A 172 8.85 -13.67 3.68
C PRO A 172 9.51 -14.42 2.52
N GLY A 173 10.61 -15.12 2.79
CA GLY A 173 11.38 -15.85 1.77
C GLY A 173 12.33 -14.99 0.93
N TRP A 174 12.33 -13.67 1.12
CA TRP A 174 13.17 -12.73 0.37
C TRP A 174 14.19 -12.04 1.29
N SER A 175 15.08 -12.82 1.90
CA SER A 175 16.29 -12.31 2.56
C SER A 175 17.42 -12.27 1.54
N GLY A 176 17.97 -11.09 1.26
CA GLY A 176 18.94 -10.87 0.18
C GLY A 176 20.09 -11.90 0.13
N SER A 177 20.58 -12.17 -1.08
CA SER A 177 21.79 -12.96 -1.32
C SER A 177 22.98 -12.30 -0.62
N GLY A 178 23.31 -12.79 0.57
CA GLY A 178 24.35 -12.23 1.43
C GLY A 178 24.46 -12.90 2.80
N ALA A 179 23.41 -13.58 3.27
CA ALA A 179 23.51 -14.51 4.38
C ALA A 179 23.68 -15.93 3.84
N ASN A 180 24.93 -16.38 3.71
CA ASN A 180 25.25 -17.81 3.65
C ASN A 180 24.44 -18.53 4.73
N GLY A 181 23.82 -19.65 4.35
CA GLY A 181 22.87 -20.40 5.17
C GLY A 181 23.34 -20.57 6.61
N GLN A 182 22.71 -19.81 7.52
CA GLN A 182 22.51 -20.06 8.95
C GLN A 182 21.81 -18.83 9.53
N GLY A 183 20.50 -18.79 9.35
CA GLY A 183 19.62 -17.82 9.98
C GLY A 183 18.31 -18.54 10.30
N MET A 184 18.32 -19.29 11.40
CA MET A 184 17.12 -19.90 11.99
C MET A 184 16.15 -18.79 12.37
N ASN A 185 15.26 -18.40 11.45
CA ASN A 185 13.97 -17.85 11.82
C ASN A 185 12.94 -18.98 11.76
N SER A 186 13.14 -20.00 12.60
CA SER A 186 12.07 -20.90 12.98
C SER A 186 11.02 -20.04 13.67
N TYR A 187 9.95 -19.72 12.94
CA TYR A 187 8.72 -19.23 13.55
C TYR A 187 8.33 -20.23 14.64
N PRO A 188 8.12 -19.80 15.90
CA PRO A 188 7.59 -20.70 16.90
C PRO A 188 6.24 -21.21 16.36
N ASN A 189 6.10 -22.54 16.29
CA ASN A 189 4.81 -23.16 16.01
C ASN A 189 3.77 -22.52 16.94
N THR A 190 2.64 -22.10 16.37
CA THR A 190 1.43 -21.77 17.14
C THR A 190 1.26 -22.83 18.22
N PRO A 191 1.12 -22.49 19.52
CA PRO A 191 0.92 -23.51 20.54
C PRO A 191 -0.32 -24.32 20.17
N LEU A 192 -0.11 -25.60 19.83
CA LEU A 192 -1.18 -26.58 19.81
C LEU A 192 -1.68 -26.66 21.24
N ASP A 193 -2.95 -26.31 21.43
CA ASP A 193 -3.64 -26.40 22.70
C ASP A 193 -3.55 -27.86 23.17
N HIS A 194 -2.62 -28.12 24.09
CA HIS A 194 -2.39 -29.43 24.64
C HIS A 194 -3.48 -29.64 25.69
N MET A 195 -4.69 -29.98 25.21
CA MET A 195 -5.80 -30.36 26.08
C MET A 195 -5.35 -31.47 27.01
N PHE A 196 -5.54 -31.20 28.30
CA PHE A 196 -5.26 -32.06 29.42
C PHE A 196 -5.87 -33.46 29.22
N TYR A 197 -5.05 -34.49 29.33
CA TYR A 197 -5.52 -35.80 29.77
C TYR A 197 -5.51 -35.80 31.29
N GLU A 198 -6.70 -35.80 31.89
CA GLU A 198 -6.91 -36.40 33.20
C GLU A 198 -8.18 -37.26 33.14
N ASN A 199 -8.00 -38.56 33.33
CA ASN A 199 -9.05 -39.56 33.43
C ASN A 199 -9.83 -39.36 34.74
N SER A 200 -11.17 -39.43 34.71
CA SER A 200 -11.94 -40.34 35.57
C SER A 200 -13.45 -40.25 35.32
N LEU A 201 -14.09 -41.42 35.38
CA LEU A 201 -15.51 -41.73 35.29
C LEU A 201 -16.42 -40.82 36.14
N GLY A 202 -17.62 -40.55 35.63
CA GLY A 202 -18.77 -40.13 36.42
C GLY A 202 -19.97 -39.73 35.57
N ASN A 203 -20.97 -40.61 35.48
CA ASN A 203 -22.33 -40.32 34.99
C ASN A 203 -22.92 -39.09 35.69
N TYR A 204 -23.75 -38.29 35.02
CA TYR A 204 -25.15 -37.99 35.40
C TYR A 204 -25.81 -37.08 34.35
N SER A 205 -27.04 -37.45 33.99
CA SER A 205 -27.99 -36.68 33.19
C SER A 205 -28.78 -35.74 34.11
N THR A 206 -28.92 -34.46 33.73
CA THR A 206 -30.10 -33.66 34.08
C THR A 206 -30.34 -32.56 33.06
N LYS A 207 -31.55 -32.56 32.52
CA LYS A 207 -32.22 -31.42 31.89
C LYS A 207 -32.29 -30.26 32.87
N GLU A 208 -32.07 -29.03 32.42
CA GLU A 208 -32.85 -27.87 32.86
C GLU A 208 -33.01 -26.88 31.71
N THR A 209 -34.27 -26.57 31.44
CA THR A 209 -34.80 -25.51 30.58
C THR A 209 -34.71 -24.17 31.30
N SER A 210 -34.30 -23.12 30.61
CA SER A 210 -34.70 -21.75 30.96
C SER A 210 -34.98 -20.93 29.70
N GLU A 211 -36.23 -20.49 29.64
CA GLU A 211 -36.81 -19.53 28.71
C GLU A 211 -36.05 -18.21 28.74
N TYR A 212 -35.91 -17.57 27.57
CA TYR A 212 -35.75 -16.12 27.51
C TYR A 212 -36.68 -15.55 26.44
N SER A 213 -37.60 -14.72 26.93
CA SER A 213 -38.68 -14.07 26.20
C SER A 213 -38.19 -12.85 25.42
N GLU A 214 -38.70 -12.67 24.20
CA GLU A 214 -38.60 -11.41 23.47
C GLU A 214 -39.41 -10.30 24.16
N PRO A 215 -38.95 -9.04 24.14
CA PRO A 215 -39.82 -7.90 24.29
C PRO A 215 -40.15 -7.27 22.93
N GLU A 216 -41.44 -7.11 22.69
CA GLU A 216 -42.07 -6.47 21.55
C GLU A 216 -41.77 -4.97 21.40
N ASN A 217 -41.82 -4.55 20.14
CA ASN A 217 -41.95 -3.21 19.58
C ASN A 217 -42.45 -2.08 20.50
N ASN A 218 -41.68 -0.99 20.52
CA ASN A 218 -42.24 0.37 20.63
C ASN A 218 -41.70 1.25 19.49
N MET A 219 -42.57 1.51 18.51
CA MET A 219 -42.41 2.56 17.51
C MET A 219 -42.71 3.92 18.15
N ALA A 220 -41.78 4.87 18.08
CA ALA A 220 -42.01 6.22 17.54
C ALA A 220 -40.80 7.14 17.76
N ALA A 221 -40.59 8.01 16.76
CA ALA A 221 -39.85 9.27 16.80
C ALA A 221 -38.31 9.22 16.66
N PHE A 222 -37.84 9.12 15.40
CA PHE A 222 -36.77 10.00 14.92
C PHE A 222 -37.07 10.42 13.48
N GLY A 223 -37.10 11.73 13.28
CA GLY A 223 -37.56 12.38 12.06
C GLY A 223 -36.62 12.19 10.87
N ASN A 224 -37.23 12.29 9.69
CA ASN A 224 -36.54 12.54 8.43
C ASN A 224 -35.68 13.80 8.54
N TYR A 225 -34.35 13.65 8.40
CA TYR A 225 -33.47 14.74 8.01
C TYR A 225 -33.11 14.55 6.53
N PRO A 226 -33.53 15.46 5.62
CA PRO A 226 -32.97 15.53 4.29
C PRO A 226 -31.55 16.12 4.40
N LEU A 227 -30.53 15.37 3.95
CA LEU A 227 -29.19 15.90 3.75
C LEU A 227 -29.10 16.52 2.35
N GLU A 228 -29.60 17.75 2.20
CA GLU A 228 -29.12 18.62 1.14
C GLU A 228 -27.70 19.08 1.51
N MET A 229 -26.69 18.53 0.83
CA MET A 229 -25.34 19.07 0.88
C MET A 229 -25.23 20.16 -0.18
N GLU A 230 -25.26 21.41 0.26
CA GLU A 230 -24.91 22.57 -0.55
C GLU A 230 -23.46 22.44 -1.04
N PHE A 231 -23.31 22.39 -2.37
CA PHE A 231 -22.04 22.65 -3.04
C PHE A 231 -21.77 24.16 -2.94
N SER A 232 -20.84 24.57 -2.09
CA SER A 232 -20.30 25.94 -2.12
C SER A 232 -18.78 25.93 -2.27
N SER A 233 -18.37 26.36 -3.47
CA SER A 233 -17.18 27.14 -3.81
C SER A 233 -15.95 27.05 -2.88
N SER A 234 -15.00 26.20 -3.25
CA SER A 234 -13.58 26.43 -2.99
C SER A 234 -12.73 25.76 -4.08
N LEU A 235 -12.98 26.20 -5.31
CA LEU A 235 -12.25 25.76 -6.51
C LEU A 235 -11.68 26.94 -7.32
N ASP A 236 -11.65 28.14 -6.72
CA ASP A 236 -11.13 29.34 -7.35
C ASP A 236 -9.69 29.71 -6.92
N ASP A 237 -9.07 28.96 -6.01
CA ASP A 237 -7.74 29.31 -5.47
C ASP A 237 -6.57 28.44 -5.98
N MET A 238 -6.73 27.79 -7.13
CA MET A 238 -5.66 27.01 -7.79
C MET A 238 -5.45 27.36 -9.27
N SER A 239 -5.83 28.56 -9.70
CA SER A 239 -5.66 29.02 -11.09
C SER A 239 -4.43 29.91 -11.34
N GLN A 240 -3.44 29.95 -10.43
CA GLN A 240 -2.15 30.58 -10.71
C GLN A 240 -0.99 29.63 -10.39
N ALA A 241 -0.74 28.71 -11.33
CA ALA A 241 0.60 28.19 -11.57
C ALA A 241 0.78 28.08 -13.08
N ASP A 242 1.68 28.91 -13.56
CA ASP A 242 2.02 29.18 -14.95
C ASP A 242 2.46 27.91 -15.70
N GLY A 243 2.19 27.92 -17.00
CA GLY A 243 2.32 26.78 -17.88
C GLY A 243 3.76 26.39 -18.18
N SER A 244 4.00 25.08 -18.18
CA SER A 244 4.93 24.37 -19.07
C SER A 244 4.96 22.90 -18.65
N PHE A 245 5.30 22.03 -19.61
CA PHE A 245 5.49 20.58 -19.53
C PHE A 245 4.24 19.75 -19.86
N PHE A 246 4.10 19.54 -21.19
CA PHE A 246 3.73 18.26 -21.76
C PHE A 246 4.69 17.15 -21.30
#